data_AF-A0A062XK10-F1
#
_entry.id   AF-A0A062XK10-F1
#
_cell.length_a   1.000
_cell.length_b   1.000
_cell.length_c   1.000
_cell.angle_alpha   90.00
_cell.angle_beta   90.00
_cell.angle_gamma   90.00
#
_symmetry.space_group_name_H-M   'P 1'
#
loop_
_entity.id
_entity.type
_entity.pdbx_description
1 polymer ?
#
loop_
_entity_poly.entity_id
_entity_poly.type
_entity_poly.pdbx_seq_one_letter_code
_entity_poly.pdbx_strand_id
1 'polypeptide(L)'
;MKGRIVIVIVVLLLASYSGLFAEEGVNGKWWSRLNQERKEAFLIGHIHCLLDARVLRWDEDMYLDMHAVLAAVDAYFQGDPKRQSELLSPLMDGLIPQYMKHIKREPGGEYPCGPDAPYGATGGEFWATLYSPPFDDGVTDRAAYLTGYLECYRAHVKNGLHFSKPVSFYEAKLNEFYGVVDYPDSMSDFKQELACFPVAEALKKYADEVLEKQKR
;
A
#
# COMPACT_ATOMS: atom_id res chain seq x y z
N MET A 1 -38.58 15.88 -32.98
CA MET A 1 -38.31 16.20 -31.55
C MET A 1 -38.14 14.96 -30.64
N LYS A 2 -38.50 13.74 -31.05
CA LYS A 2 -38.38 12.52 -30.20
C LYS A 2 -36.93 11.98 -30.01
N GLY A 3 -36.02 12.23 -30.96
CA GLY A 3 -34.63 11.73 -30.88
C GLY A 3 -33.70 12.49 -29.93
N ARG A 4 -33.98 13.75 -29.60
CA ARG A 4 -33.16 14.56 -28.67
C ARG A 4 -33.37 14.18 -27.20
N ILE A 5 -34.57 13.68 -26.86
CA ILE A 5 -34.91 13.30 -25.48
C ILE A 5 -34.20 11.99 -25.08
N VAL A 6 -34.07 11.04 -26.01
CA VAL A 6 -33.41 9.74 -25.77
C VAL A 6 -31.91 9.92 -25.47
N ILE A 7 -31.22 10.81 -26.18
CA ILE A 7 -29.78 11.05 -25.98
C ILE A 7 -29.49 11.65 -24.61
N VAL A 8 -30.34 12.58 -24.13
CA VAL A 8 -30.17 13.22 -22.81
C VAL A 8 -30.33 12.20 -21.67
N ILE A 9 -31.27 11.26 -21.80
CA ILE A 9 -31.49 10.20 -20.80
C ILE A 9 -30.31 9.20 -20.76
N VAL A 10 -29.74 8.83 -21.92
CA VAL A 10 -28.57 7.93 -21.98
C VAL A 10 -27.32 8.60 -21.39
N VAL A 11 -27.09 9.89 -21.64
CA VAL A 11 -25.97 10.64 -21.06
C VAL A 11 -26.13 10.80 -19.53
N LEU A 12 -27.34 11.05 -19.04
CA LEU A 12 -27.62 11.13 -17.60
C LEU A 12 -27.47 9.78 -16.89
N LEU A 13 -27.86 8.67 -17.52
CA LEU A 13 -27.66 7.33 -16.97
C LEU A 13 -26.17 6.94 -16.95
N LEU A 14 -25.40 7.28 -17.99
CA LEU A 14 -23.94 7.06 -18.01
C LEU A 14 -23.22 7.91 -16.96
N ALA A 15 -23.62 9.18 -16.77
CA ALA A 15 -23.05 10.04 -15.73
C ALA A 15 -23.37 9.55 -14.31
N SER A 16 -24.55 8.94 -14.12
CA SER A 16 -24.95 8.31 -12.84
C SER A 16 -24.11 7.07 -12.51
N TYR A 17 -23.66 6.32 -13.53
CA TYR A 17 -22.79 5.15 -13.33
C TYR A 17 -21.35 5.53 -12.96
N SER A 18 -20.86 6.68 -13.41
CA SER A 18 -19.52 7.17 -13.05
C SER A 18 -19.43 7.66 -11.59
N GLY A 19 -20.56 7.95 -10.94
CA GLY A 19 -20.61 8.40 -9.55
C GLY A 19 -20.73 7.27 -8.51
N LEU A 20 -21.01 6.03 -8.92
CA LEU A 20 -21.22 4.91 -7.99
C LEU A 20 -19.93 4.25 -7.50
N PHE A 21 -18.80 4.53 -8.14
CA PHE A 21 -17.48 4.03 -7.73
C PHE A 21 -16.54 5.21 -7.42
N ALA A 22 -17.05 6.23 -6.73
CA ALA A 22 -16.15 7.07 -5.97
C ALA A 22 -15.47 6.16 -4.95
N GLU A 23 -14.19 5.85 -5.19
CA GLU A 23 -13.34 5.08 -4.27
C GLU A 23 -13.56 5.68 -2.88
N GLU A 24 -14.19 4.90 -1.99
CA GLU A 24 -14.59 5.38 -0.68
C GLU A 24 -13.30 5.73 0.06
N GLY A 25 -12.95 7.02 0.07
CA GLY A 25 -11.65 7.48 0.54
C GLY A 25 -11.36 6.99 1.94
N VAL A 26 -10.07 6.81 2.27
CA VAL A 26 -9.63 6.21 3.54
C VAL A 26 -10.18 6.99 4.73
N ASN A 27 -11.19 6.39 5.37
CA ASN A 27 -11.94 6.93 6.49
C ASN A 27 -12.25 5.81 7.49
N GLY A 28 -12.86 6.17 8.61
CA GLY A 28 -13.11 5.31 9.76
C GLY A 28 -14.11 4.22 9.45
N LYS A 29 -15.05 4.44 8.52
CA LYS A 29 -15.97 3.41 8.02
C LYS A 29 -15.25 2.41 7.10
N TRP A 30 -14.29 2.88 6.29
CA TRP A 30 -13.41 1.98 5.54
C TRP A 30 -12.57 1.15 6.51
N TRP A 31 -11.89 1.79 7.46
CA TRP A 31 -11.07 1.13 8.48
C TRP A 31 -11.83 0.11 9.32
N SER A 32 -13.05 0.45 9.76
CA SER A 32 -13.84 -0.43 10.63
C SER A 32 -14.35 -1.69 9.94
N ARG A 33 -14.39 -1.72 8.59
CA ARG A 33 -14.80 -2.90 7.82
C ARG A 33 -13.65 -3.89 7.61
N LEU A 34 -12.41 -3.41 7.69
CA LEU A 34 -11.25 -4.27 7.52
C LEU A 34 -11.14 -5.26 8.68
N ASN A 35 -10.80 -6.49 8.35
CA ASN A 35 -10.35 -7.46 9.35
C ASN A 35 -8.93 -7.13 9.84
N GLN A 36 -8.44 -7.93 10.79
CA GLN A 36 -7.13 -7.71 11.39
C GLN A 36 -5.99 -7.79 10.36
N GLU A 37 -5.96 -8.80 9.47
CA GLU A 37 -4.87 -8.94 8.49
C GLU A 37 -4.77 -7.73 7.55
N ARG A 38 -5.89 -7.16 7.12
CA ARG A 38 -5.91 -5.98 6.24
C ARG A 38 -5.52 -4.69 6.98
N LYS A 39 -5.95 -4.54 8.23
CA LYS A 39 -5.48 -3.43 9.07
C LYS A 39 -3.97 -3.51 9.24
N GLU A 40 -3.43 -4.70 9.50
CA GLU A 40 -1.99 -4.94 9.56
C GLU A 40 -1.34 -4.58 8.21
N ALA A 41 -1.78 -5.16 7.09
CA ALA A 41 -1.23 -4.88 5.76
C ALA A 41 -1.19 -3.38 5.43
N PHE A 42 -2.27 -2.63 5.73
CA PHE A 42 -2.31 -1.17 5.60
C PHE A 42 -1.20 -0.50 6.43
N LEU A 43 -1.05 -0.87 7.69
CA LEU A 43 -0.03 -0.31 8.58
C LEU A 43 1.38 -0.60 8.05
N ILE A 44 1.63 -1.82 7.57
CA ILE A 44 2.91 -2.22 6.97
C ILE A 44 3.24 -1.30 5.78
N GLY A 45 2.28 -1.09 4.87
CA GLY A 45 2.46 -0.18 3.73
C GLY A 45 2.75 1.26 4.14
N HIS A 46 2.05 1.75 5.17
CA HIS A 46 2.27 3.10 5.71
C HIS A 46 3.68 3.26 6.30
N ILE A 47 4.12 2.30 7.10
CA ILE A 47 5.47 2.27 7.70
C ILE A 47 6.54 2.25 6.61
N HIS A 48 6.38 1.41 5.58
CA HIS A 48 7.34 1.35 4.47
C HIS A 48 7.46 2.68 3.73
N CYS A 49 6.35 3.39 3.54
CA CYS A 49 6.40 4.73 2.97
C CYS A 49 7.16 5.70 3.88
N LEU A 50 6.94 5.70 5.20
CA LEU A 50 7.66 6.60 6.12
C LEU A 50 9.18 6.39 6.08
N LEU A 51 9.60 5.14 5.88
CA LEU A 51 11.00 4.74 5.74
C LEU A 51 11.58 5.13 4.37
N ASP A 52 10.84 4.85 3.30
CA ASP A 52 11.21 5.24 1.93
C ASP A 52 11.33 6.76 1.79
N ALA A 53 10.38 7.50 2.37
CA ALA A 53 10.33 8.94 2.42
C ALA A 53 11.36 9.57 3.37
N ARG A 54 12.10 8.75 4.14
CA ARG A 54 13.06 9.19 5.18
C ARG A 54 12.44 10.13 6.22
N VAL A 55 11.13 10.01 6.44
CA VAL A 55 10.41 10.68 7.55
C VAL A 55 10.90 10.07 8.85
N LEU A 56 11.03 8.75 8.85
CA LEU A 56 11.75 8.01 9.86
C LEU A 56 13.20 7.86 9.43
N ARG A 57 14.11 7.92 10.40
CA ARG A 57 15.53 7.70 10.18
C ARG A 57 15.98 6.52 11.01
N TRP A 58 16.87 5.76 10.40
CA TRP A 58 17.73 4.87 11.14
C TRP A 58 18.60 5.69 12.08
N ASP A 59 18.75 5.23 13.31
CA ASP A 59 19.75 5.79 14.21
C ASP A 59 21.18 5.45 13.75
N GLU A 60 22.17 5.94 14.48
CA GLU A 60 23.59 5.73 14.16
C GLU A 60 23.99 4.25 14.15
N ASP A 61 23.26 3.41 14.90
CA ASP A 61 23.44 1.97 14.99
C ASP A 61 22.57 1.19 13.99
N MET A 62 21.94 1.92 13.05
CA MET A 62 21.04 1.40 12.03
C MET A 62 19.79 0.72 12.57
N TYR A 63 19.28 1.15 13.73
CA TYR A 63 17.99 0.75 14.28
C TYR A 63 16.89 1.73 13.92
N LEU A 64 15.68 1.20 13.77
CA LEU A 64 14.48 1.99 13.61
C LEU A 64 13.79 2.16 14.97
N ASP A 65 13.57 3.41 15.38
CA ASP A 65 12.75 3.70 16.56
C ASP A 65 11.28 3.42 16.25
N MET A 66 10.82 2.23 16.65
CA MET A 66 9.43 1.84 16.47
C MET A 66 8.48 2.76 17.25
N HIS A 67 8.85 3.33 18.39
CA HIS A 67 7.96 4.29 19.07
C HIS A 67 7.72 5.55 18.22
N ALA A 68 8.72 6.03 17.48
CA ALA A 68 8.56 7.13 16.54
C ALA A 68 7.67 6.75 15.33
N VAL A 69 7.81 5.51 14.83
CA VAL A 69 6.93 4.96 13.79
C VAL A 69 5.48 4.97 14.26
N LEU A 70 5.22 4.43 15.45
CA LEU A 70 3.89 4.34 16.05
C LEU A 70 3.28 5.72 16.26
N ALA A 71 4.06 6.67 16.79
CA ALA A 71 3.59 8.04 17.01
C ALA A 71 3.22 8.75 15.70
N ALA A 72 3.98 8.52 14.61
CA ALA A 72 3.66 9.08 13.31
C ALA A 72 2.35 8.50 12.73
N VAL A 73 2.16 7.19 12.84
CA VAL A 73 0.92 6.52 12.41
C VAL A 73 -0.26 7.00 13.26
N ASP A 74 -0.14 7.03 14.58
CA ASP A 74 -1.20 7.47 15.49
C ASP A 74 -1.58 8.94 15.25
N ALA A 75 -0.60 9.83 15.05
CA ALA A 75 -0.86 11.23 14.71
C ALA A 75 -1.65 11.39 13.41
N TYR A 76 -1.40 10.55 12.41
CA TYR A 76 -2.16 10.56 11.16
C TYR A 76 -3.64 10.20 11.36
N PHE A 77 -3.92 9.19 12.18
CA PHE A 77 -5.31 8.79 12.49
C PHE A 77 -6.02 9.76 13.44
N GLN A 78 -5.30 10.34 14.41
CA GLN A 78 -5.86 11.32 15.34
C GLN A 78 -6.14 12.67 14.69
N GLY A 79 -5.31 13.08 13.72
CA GLY A 79 -5.42 14.35 13.01
C GLY A 79 -6.63 14.47 12.07
N ASP A 80 -7.33 13.38 11.78
CA ASP A 80 -8.56 13.37 10.99
C ASP A 80 -9.71 12.68 11.74
N PRO A 81 -10.72 13.42 12.23
CA PRO A 81 -11.88 12.85 12.93
C PRO A 81 -12.61 11.79 12.14
N LYS A 82 -12.52 11.80 10.80
CA LYS A 82 -13.12 10.77 9.97
C LYS A 82 -12.41 9.45 10.10
N ARG A 83 -11.13 9.39 10.50
CA ARG A 83 -10.28 8.19 10.54
C ARG A 83 -10.18 7.54 11.92
N GLN A 84 -10.69 8.19 12.96
CA GLN A 84 -10.76 7.67 14.33
C GLN A 84 -11.84 6.58 14.44
N SER A 85 -11.55 5.30 14.19
CA SER A 85 -12.56 4.24 14.42
C SER A 85 -12.17 3.09 15.33
N GLU A 86 -10.95 3.06 15.88
CA GLU A 86 -10.56 2.31 17.08
C GLU A 86 -9.10 2.64 17.39
N LEU A 87 -8.69 2.64 18.67
CA LEU A 87 -7.30 2.88 19.06
C LEU A 87 -6.38 1.93 18.30
N LEU A 88 -5.37 2.47 17.62
CA LEU A 88 -4.37 1.66 16.92
C LEU A 88 -3.55 0.81 17.89
N SER A 89 -3.41 1.24 19.15
CA SER A 89 -2.50 0.66 20.13
C SER A 89 -2.56 -0.88 20.25
N PRO A 90 -3.72 -1.56 20.35
CA PRO A 90 -3.74 -3.02 20.46
C PRO A 90 -3.29 -3.75 19.20
N LEU A 91 -3.54 -3.20 18.00
CA LEU A 91 -3.03 -3.74 16.73
C LEU A 91 -1.53 -3.51 16.62
N MET A 92 -1.07 -2.33 17.05
CA MET A 92 0.35 -1.99 17.06
C MET A 92 1.14 -2.85 18.05
N ASP A 93 0.58 -3.18 19.22
CA ASP A 93 1.21 -4.04 20.23
C ASP A 93 1.51 -5.45 19.69
N GLY A 94 0.73 -5.96 18.73
CA GLY A 94 0.98 -7.23 18.04
C GLY A 94 2.01 -7.13 16.90
N LEU A 95 2.14 -5.95 16.27
CA LEU A 95 3.11 -5.69 15.21
C LEU A 95 4.51 -5.40 15.79
N ILE A 96 4.60 -4.68 16.90
CA ILE A 96 5.85 -4.31 17.56
C ILE A 96 6.80 -5.50 17.70
N PRO A 97 6.44 -6.68 18.28
CA PRO A 97 7.36 -7.81 18.38
C PRO A 97 7.81 -8.41 17.04
N GLN A 98 6.95 -8.31 16.01
CA GLN A 98 7.27 -8.78 14.65
C GLN A 98 8.26 -7.84 13.95
N TYR A 99 8.19 -6.54 14.25
CA TYR A 99 9.08 -5.49 13.74
C TYR A 99 10.26 -5.17 14.66
N MET A 100 10.25 -5.57 15.93
CA MET A 100 11.26 -5.25 16.96
C MET A 100 12.32 -6.33 17.16
N LYS A 101 12.38 -7.35 16.30
CA LYS A 101 13.65 -8.07 16.12
C LYS A 101 14.63 -7.10 15.47
N HIS A 102 15.34 -6.36 16.32
CA HIS A 102 16.52 -5.53 16.03
C HIS A 102 16.82 -5.41 14.55
N ILE A 103 16.15 -4.44 13.93
CA ILE A 103 16.33 -4.19 12.53
C ILE A 103 17.69 -3.52 12.35
N LYS A 104 18.68 -4.24 11.82
CA LYS A 104 20.00 -3.70 11.52
C LYS A 104 20.21 -3.68 10.01
N ARG A 105 20.31 -2.49 9.42
CA ARG A 105 20.73 -2.37 8.01
C ARG A 105 22.18 -2.85 7.86
N GLU A 106 22.49 -3.62 6.81
CA GLU A 106 23.89 -3.90 6.47
C GLU A 106 24.49 -2.70 5.70
N PRO A 107 25.67 -2.18 6.11
CA PRO A 107 26.35 -1.12 5.37
C PRO A 107 26.83 -1.63 4.00
N GLY A 108 26.31 -1.04 2.91
CA GLY A 108 26.82 -1.27 1.54
C GLY A 108 26.48 -2.63 0.89
N GLY A 109 25.59 -3.42 1.50
CA GLY A 109 25.13 -4.71 0.95
C GLY A 109 24.01 -4.60 -0.08
N GLU A 110 23.83 -5.66 -0.86
CA GLU A 110 22.66 -5.91 -1.71
C GLU A 110 21.36 -5.81 -0.89
N TYR A 111 20.20 -5.60 -1.54
CA TYR A 111 18.91 -5.56 -0.84
C TYR A 111 18.75 -6.85 -0.02
N PRO A 112 18.69 -6.76 1.32
CA PRO A 112 18.66 -7.97 2.12
C PRO A 112 17.34 -8.72 1.86
N CYS A 113 17.45 -10.02 1.58
CA CYS A 113 16.34 -10.91 1.28
C CYS A 113 16.14 -11.94 2.40
N GLY A 114 14.95 -12.55 2.44
CA GLY A 114 14.61 -13.59 3.41
C GLY A 114 14.09 -13.06 4.76
N PRO A 115 13.77 -13.98 5.68
CA PRO A 115 13.14 -13.67 6.97
C PRO A 115 14.04 -12.92 7.95
N ASP A 116 15.36 -12.91 7.72
CA ASP A 116 16.35 -12.26 8.57
C ASP A 116 16.79 -10.88 8.06
N ALA A 117 16.26 -10.44 6.92
CA ALA A 117 16.52 -9.12 6.40
C ALA A 117 15.94 -8.04 7.34
N PRO A 118 16.61 -6.89 7.52
CA PRO A 118 16.11 -5.73 8.27
C PRO A 118 14.78 -5.14 7.73
N TYR A 119 14.19 -5.77 6.74
CA TYR A 119 12.74 -5.88 6.67
C TYR A 119 12.52 -7.31 6.23
N GLY A 120 11.69 -8.09 6.94
CA GLY A 120 11.24 -9.37 6.40
C GLY A 120 10.83 -9.15 4.94
N ALA A 121 11.61 -9.71 4.03
CA ALA A 121 11.74 -9.37 2.61
C ALA A 121 10.58 -8.60 1.95
N THR A 122 10.50 -7.27 2.06
CA THR A 122 9.40 -6.46 1.47
C THR A 122 9.54 -6.25 -0.05
N GLY A 123 10.19 -7.21 -0.70
CA GLY A 123 10.34 -7.31 -2.14
C GLY A 123 9.21 -8.15 -2.74
N GLY A 124 9.50 -8.77 -3.89
CA GLY A 124 8.55 -9.64 -4.57
C GLY A 124 8.03 -10.80 -3.72
N GLU A 125 8.86 -11.40 -2.85
CA GLU A 125 8.43 -12.52 -2.01
C GLU A 125 7.34 -12.09 -1.03
N PHE A 126 7.53 -10.99 -0.30
CA PHE A 126 6.46 -10.42 0.53
C PHE A 126 5.22 -10.10 -0.29
N TRP A 127 5.36 -9.46 -1.45
CA TRP A 127 4.23 -9.16 -2.32
C TRP A 127 3.44 -10.41 -2.71
N ALA A 128 4.14 -11.50 -3.01
CA ALA A 128 3.54 -12.80 -3.31
C ALA A 128 2.83 -13.39 -2.09
N THR A 129 3.40 -13.26 -0.88
CA THR A 129 2.78 -13.72 0.37
C THR A 129 1.58 -12.91 0.82
N LEU A 130 1.45 -11.64 0.39
CA LEU A 130 0.24 -10.84 0.56
C LEU A 130 -0.86 -11.42 -0.35
N TYR A 131 -1.38 -12.60 -0.04
CA TYR A 131 -2.49 -13.18 -0.77
C TYR A 131 -3.62 -13.50 0.18
N SER A 132 -4.70 -12.75 0.02
CA SER A 132 -5.99 -13.03 0.62
C SER A 132 -7.03 -12.58 -0.40
N PRO A 133 -7.88 -13.49 -0.94
CA PRO A 133 -8.96 -13.09 -1.83
C PRO A 133 -9.81 -12.02 -1.14
N PRO A 134 -10.48 -11.12 -1.88
CA PRO A 134 -11.37 -10.16 -1.23
C PRO A 134 -12.43 -10.91 -0.42
N PHE A 135 -12.54 -10.62 0.87
CA PHE A 135 -13.60 -11.15 1.73
C PHE A 135 -14.86 -10.25 1.58
N ASP A 136 -15.79 -10.34 2.52
CA ASP A 136 -17.03 -9.56 2.55
C ASP A 136 -16.81 -8.03 2.52
N ASP A 137 -15.57 -7.56 2.79
CA ASP A 137 -15.16 -6.15 2.74
C ASP A 137 -14.74 -5.67 1.33
N GLY A 138 -14.53 -6.59 0.38
CA GLY A 138 -14.12 -6.28 -0.99
C GLY A 138 -12.68 -5.80 -1.15
N VAL A 139 -11.82 -5.95 -0.13
CA VAL A 139 -10.44 -5.44 -0.12
C VAL A 139 -9.45 -6.61 -0.03
N THR A 140 -8.40 -6.63 -0.84
CA THR A 140 -7.29 -7.60 -0.72
C THR A 140 -6.24 -7.07 0.25
N ASP A 141 -5.38 -7.94 0.79
CA ASP A 141 -4.26 -7.50 1.65
C ASP A 141 -3.26 -6.62 0.87
N ARG A 142 -3.05 -6.92 -0.43
CA ARG A 142 -2.27 -6.09 -1.35
C ARG A 142 -2.88 -4.70 -1.52
N ALA A 143 -4.20 -4.63 -1.71
CA ALA A 143 -4.91 -3.36 -1.82
C ALA A 143 -4.82 -2.57 -0.50
N ALA A 144 -4.98 -3.21 0.65
CA ALA A 144 -4.83 -2.58 1.95
C ALA A 144 -3.42 -2.02 2.14
N TYR A 145 -2.38 -2.81 1.84
CA TYR A 145 -0.98 -2.39 1.85
C TYR A 145 -0.72 -1.16 0.96
N LEU A 146 -1.14 -1.21 -0.30
CA LEU A 146 -0.96 -0.10 -1.23
C LEU A 146 -1.70 1.15 -0.78
N THR A 147 -2.89 0.98 -0.22
CA THR A 147 -3.68 2.08 0.33
C THR A 147 -2.90 2.78 1.46
N GLY A 148 -2.29 2.01 2.37
CA GLY A 148 -1.45 2.56 3.44
C GLY A 148 -0.22 3.31 2.93
N TYR A 149 0.49 2.73 1.97
CA TYR A 149 1.67 3.35 1.36
C TYR A 149 1.31 4.68 0.68
N LEU A 150 0.27 4.68 -0.16
CA LEU A 150 -0.12 5.85 -0.95
C LEU A 150 -0.66 6.98 -0.07
N GLU A 151 -1.42 6.66 0.98
CA GLU A 151 -1.87 7.67 1.96
C GLU A 151 -0.69 8.33 2.69
N CYS A 152 0.28 7.54 3.17
CA CYS A 152 1.51 8.10 3.74
C CYS A 152 2.25 8.97 2.71
N TYR A 153 2.37 8.51 1.47
CA TYR A 153 3.14 9.20 0.46
C TYR A 153 2.56 10.59 0.17
N ARG A 154 1.22 10.66 0.03
CA ARG A 154 0.47 11.91 -0.13
C ARG A 154 0.64 12.84 1.08
N ALA A 155 0.65 12.29 2.30
CA ALA A 155 0.73 13.08 3.52
C ALA A 155 2.13 13.64 3.79
N HIS A 156 3.19 12.88 3.49
CA HIS A 156 4.54 13.17 3.97
C HIS A 156 5.55 13.52 2.87
N VAL A 157 5.35 13.09 1.62
CA VAL A 157 6.30 13.33 0.54
C VAL A 157 5.91 14.57 -0.27
N LYS A 158 6.49 15.72 0.10
CA LYS A 158 6.28 16.98 -0.62
C LYS A 158 7.09 17.01 -1.91
N ASN A 159 6.44 17.37 -3.03
CA ASN A 159 7.04 17.42 -4.38
C ASN A 159 7.61 16.07 -4.88
N GLY A 160 7.03 14.96 -4.42
CA GLY A 160 7.35 13.61 -4.88
C GLY A 160 6.61 13.23 -6.17
N LEU A 161 6.69 11.95 -6.50
CA LEU A 161 5.93 11.33 -7.60
C LEU A 161 4.43 11.41 -7.34
N HIS A 162 3.63 11.56 -8.40
CA HIS A 162 2.18 11.54 -8.28
C HIS A 162 1.60 10.16 -8.63
N PHE A 163 0.65 9.73 -7.79
CA PHE A 163 -0.07 8.47 -7.93
C PHE A 163 -1.58 8.73 -8.07
N SER A 164 -2.04 9.09 -9.27
CA SER A 164 -3.45 9.43 -9.54
C SER A 164 -4.36 8.26 -9.89
N LYS A 165 -3.82 7.05 -10.10
CA LYS A 165 -4.63 5.89 -10.47
C LYS A 165 -5.28 5.26 -9.23
N PRO A 166 -6.40 4.54 -9.38
CA PRO A 166 -7.00 3.78 -8.28
C PRO A 166 -6.05 2.69 -7.78
N VAL A 167 -6.21 2.24 -6.54
CA VAL A 167 -5.33 1.23 -5.92
C VAL A 167 -5.25 -0.05 -6.74
N SER A 168 -6.38 -0.49 -7.30
CA SER A 168 -6.48 -1.69 -8.14
C SER A 168 -5.60 -1.63 -9.39
N PHE A 169 -5.33 -0.44 -9.93
CA PHE A 169 -4.39 -0.29 -11.05
C PHE A 169 -2.97 -0.63 -10.63
N TYR A 170 -2.52 -0.12 -9.47
CA TYR A 170 -1.17 -0.35 -8.98
C TYR A 170 -0.97 -1.80 -8.55
N GLU A 171 -2.00 -2.40 -7.92
CA GLU A 171 -2.00 -3.82 -7.57
C GLU A 171 -1.80 -4.68 -8.82
N ALA A 172 -2.60 -4.47 -9.87
CA ALA A 172 -2.47 -5.21 -11.13
C ALA A 172 -1.07 -5.03 -11.75
N LYS A 173 -0.50 -3.82 -11.68
CA LYS A 173 0.86 -3.56 -12.21
C LYS A 173 1.96 -4.22 -11.41
N LEU A 174 1.83 -4.31 -10.10
CA LEU A 174 2.79 -5.02 -9.26
C LEU A 174 2.66 -6.53 -9.42
N ASN A 175 1.43 -7.05 -9.54
CA ASN A 175 1.18 -8.46 -9.87
C ASN A 175 1.85 -8.82 -11.21
N GLU A 176 1.67 -8.01 -12.26
CA GLU A 176 2.35 -8.18 -13.55
C GLU A 176 3.89 -8.08 -13.42
N PHE A 177 4.38 -7.12 -12.63
CA PHE A 177 5.80 -6.90 -12.41
C PHE A 177 6.45 -8.13 -11.78
N TYR A 178 5.92 -8.62 -10.67
CA TYR A 178 6.45 -9.76 -9.91
C TYR A 178 6.04 -11.14 -10.47
N GLY A 179 5.14 -11.20 -11.45
CA GLY A 179 4.63 -12.47 -11.97
C GLY A 179 3.71 -13.19 -10.99
N VAL A 180 2.95 -12.43 -10.20
CA VAL A 180 2.02 -13.00 -9.22
C VAL A 180 0.63 -13.06 -9.85
N VAL A 181 0.03 -14.26 -9.84
CA VAL A 181 -1.32 -14.50 -10.35
C VAL A 181 -2.30 -14.50 -9.17
N ASP A 182 -3.53 -14.04 -9.39
CA ASP A 182 -4.56 -13.90 -8.34
C ASP A 182 -5.11 -15.24 -7.79
N TYR A 183 -4.41 -16.36 -7.98
CA TYR A 183 -4.81 -17.69 -7.50
C TYR A 183 -3.75 -18.29 -6.56
N PRO A 184 -4.16 -18.85 -5.40
CA PRO A 184 -3.27 -19.18 -4.28
C PRO A 184 -2.26 -20.29 -4.56
N ASP A 185 -2.49 -21.11 -5.58
CA ASP A 185 -1.78 -22.38 -5.75
C ASP A 185 -0.66 -22.34 -6.80
N SER A 186 -0.44 -21.21 -7.47
CA SER A 186 0.61 -21.11 -8.48
C SER A 186 1.53 -19.91 -8.24
N MET A 187 2.54 -20.14 -7.40
CA MET A 187 3.82 -19.41 -7.49
C MET A 187 4.58 -19.75 -8.79
N SER A 188 3.97 -20.48 -9.74
CA SER A 188 4.60 -20.92 -10.98
C SER A 188 5.16 -19.78 -11.83
N ASP A 189 4.50 -18.62 -11.76
CA ASP A 189 4.82 -17.47 -12.59
C ASP A 189 5.61 -16.41 -11.82
N PHE A 190 5.82 -16.63 -10.52
CA PHE A 190 6.56 -15.72 -9.67
C PHE A 190 8.00 -15.60 -10.17
N LYS A 191 8.41 -14.37 -10.44
CA LYS A 191 9.76 -14.06 -10.92
C LYS A 191 10.72 -14.05 -9.74
N GLN A 192 11.34 -15.20 -9.46
CA GLN A 192 12.27 -15.36 -8.35
C GLN A 192 13.43 -14.36 -8.40
N GLU A 193 13.83 -13.90 -9.59
CA GLU A 193 14.84 -12.85 -9.75
C GLU A 193 14.40 -11.48 -9.21
N LEU A 194 13.10 -11.28 -9.00
CA LEU A 194 12.51 -10.09 -8.39
C LEU A 194 12.13 -10.31 -6.92
N ALA A 195 12.44 -11.47 -6.33
CA ALA A 195 12.12 -11.82 -4.96
C ALA A 195 12.52 -10.74 -3.95
N CYS A 196 13.68 -10.14 -4.16
CA CYS A 196 14.23 -9.11 -3.29
C CYS A 196 13.98 -7.68 -3.78
N PHE A 197 13.43 -7.51 -4.99
CA PHE A 197 13.26 -6.18 -5.56
C PHE A 197 12.16 -5.43 -4.79
N PRO A 198 12.43 -4.27 -4.16
CA PRO A 198 11.49 -3.64 -3.22
C PRO A 198 10.17 -3.25 -3.87
N VAL A 199 9.05 -3.55 -3.20
CA VAL A 199 7.69 -3.17 -3.67
C VAL A 199 7.57 -1.67 -3.88
N ALA A 200 8.13 -0.87 -2.98
CA ALA A 200 8.14 0.59 -3.08
C ALA A 200 8.87 1.07 -4.36
N GLU A 201 10.00 0.47 -4.71
CA GLU A 201 10.73 0.82 -5.93
C GLU A 201 9.98 0.37 -7.20
N ALA A 202 9.34 -0.80 -7.16
CA ALA A 202 8.51 -1.27 -8.26
C ALA A 202 7.31 -0.34 -8.47
N LEU A 203 6.64 0.07 -7.39
CA LEU A 203 5.48 0.96 -7.43
C LEU A 203 5.81 2.30 -8.08
N LYS A 204 6.97 2.88 -7.76
CA LYS A 204 7.42 4.16 -8.33
C LYS A 204 7.58 4.13 -9.86
N LYS A 205 7.79 2.96 -10.48
CA LYS A 205 7.83 2.82 -11.95
C LYS A 205 6.49 3.14 -12.61
N TYR A 206 5.40 3.11 -11.84
CA TYR A 206 4.04 3.35 -12.29
C TYR A 206 3.48 4.70 -11.83
N ALA A 207 4.32 5.57 -11.26
CA ALA A 207 3.95 6.96 -11.02
C ALA A 207 3.64 7.69 -12.33
N ASP A 208 2.76 8.69 -12.25
CA ASP A 208 2.20 9.37 -13.43
C ASP A 208 3.30 9.96 -14.33
N GLU A 209 4.29 10.64 -13.73
CA GLU A 209 5.38 11.27 -14.47
C GLU A 209 6.29 10.25 -15.17
N VAL A 210 6.41 9.04 -14.61
CA VAL A 210 7.20 7.95 -15.22
C VAL A 210 6.45 7.35 -16.39
N LEU A 211 5.14 7.11 -16.22
CA LEU A 211 4.27 6.61 -17.28
C LEU A 211 4.18 7.58 -18.46
N GLU A 212 4.20 8.89 -18.20
CA GLU A 212 4.21 9.90 -19.27
C GLU A 212 5.52 9.91 -20.05
N LYS A 213 6.66 9.72 -19.39
CA LYS A 213 7.97 9.64 -20.05
C LYS A 213 8.09 8.42 -20.96
N GLN A 214 7.50 7.29 -20.58
CA GLN A 214 7.53 6.06 -21.39
C GLN A 214 6.71 6.14 -22.69
N LYS A 215 5.83 7.13 -22.82
CA LYS A 215 5.01 7.34 -24.03
C LYS A 215 5.68 8.22 -25.08
N ARG A 216 6.80 8.86 -24.75
CA ARG A 216 7.57 9.74 -25.63
C ARG A 216 8.73 9.00 -26.27
#